data_AF-A0A946EBS1-F1
#
_entry.id   AF-A0A946EBS1-F1
#
_cell.length_a   1.000
_cell.length_b   1.000
_cell.length_c   1.000
_cell.angle_alpha   90.00
_cell.angle_beta   90.00
_cell.angle_gamma   90.00
#
_symmetry.space_group_name_H-M   'P 1'
#
loop_
_entity.id
_entity.type
_entity.pdbx_description
1 polymer ?
#
loop_
_entity_poly.entity_id
_entity_poly.type
_entity_poly.pdbx_seq_one_letter_code
_entity_poly.pdbx_strand_id
1 'polypeptide(L)'
;MTDLIDDPNMSGISAEPLRRAIGERYLTYALSTIMHRALPDARDGLKPVHRRILYAMRELKLNASGGFRKSAKISGDVMGNYHPHGDAAIYDAMARLAQDFNVRYPLVDGQGNFGNIDGDNPAASRYTEARMTAVAEALLEGLNENAVDFRDNYDGTLTEPVVLPASFPNLLANGSSGIAVGMATNIPPHNIAELCDACLHLIKTPEARDDTLLNFIPGPDFPTGGVMVESPEAIASAYRTGRGSFRLRCQWSVEDLGRGQWQIVVTEIPYQVQKSKLIEKIAEVIQLKKIPILGDVRDESADDIRLILEPRSKNVDPEVLMGMLFRNSDLEVRFSLNMNVLIDGLTPKVCSLKEVLKAFLDHRREVLLRRSQHRIDKIDHRLEVL
;
A
#
# COMPACT_ATOMS: atom_id res chain seq x y z
N MET A 1 16.64 40.88 -14.19
CA MET A 1 18.02 40.76 -13.65
C MET A 1 18.65 39.59 -14.36
N THR A 2 19.61 39.87 -15.22
CA THR A 2 20.35 38.90 -16.02
C THR A 2 21.26 38.07 -15.13
N ASP A 3 21.05 36.75 -15.13
CA ASP A 3 21.91 35.76 -14.47
C ASP A 3 23.30 35.77 -15.15
N LEU A 4 24.29 36.41 -14.52
CA LEU A 4 25.70 36.19 -14.85
C LEU A 4 26.13 34.90 -14.16
N ILE A 5 26.37 33.86 -14.96
CA ILE A 5 26.51 32.46 -14.51
C ILE A 5 27.93 32.19 -13.97
N ASP A 6 28.90 33.03 -14.29
CA ASP A 6 30.28 32.91 -13.81
C ASP A 6 30.77 34.28 -13.34
N ASP A 7 31.12 34.41 -12.05
CA ASP A 7 31.94 35.53 -11.59
C ASP A 7 33.37 35.27 -12.08
N PRO A 8 33.91 36.06 -13.02
CA PRO A 8 35.25 35.85 -13.58
C PRO A 8 36.37 36.01 -12.54
N ASN A 9 36.06 36.46 -11.31
CA ASN A 9 37.02 36.56 -10.22
C ASN A 9 37.13 35.30 -9.35
N MET A 10 36.34 34.25 -9.61
CA MET A 10 36.43 32.99 -8.86
C MET A 10 37.62 32.14 -9.35
N SER A 11 38.82 32.47 -8.86
CA SER A 11 40.03 31.66 -9.07
C SER A 11 40.40 30.86 -7.81
N GLY A 12 40.46 29.53 -7.95
CA GLY A 12 40.99 28.59 -6.95
C GLY A 12 40.00 28.17 -5.84
N ILE A 13 39.77 26.85 -5.73
CA ILE A 13 38.69 26.18 -4.98
C ILE A 13 37.34 26.42 -5.68
N SER A 14 36.64 25.35 -6.06
CA SER A 14 35.33 25.38 -6.74
C SER A 14 34.30 26.16 -5.91
N ALA A 15 34.29 27.49 -6.02
CA ALA A 15 33.19 28.31 -5.53
C ALA A 15 32.01 28.12 -6.50
N GLU A 16 30.79 28.12 -5.96
CA GLU A 16 29.55 28.08 -6.74
C GLU A 16 28.53 28.99 -6.07
N PRO A 17 27.66 29.69 -6.81
CA PRO A 17 26.61 30.50 -6.21
C PRO A 17 25.69 29.65 -5.33
N LEU A 18 25.39 30.09 -4.12
CA LEU A 18 24.55 29.34 -3.16
C LEU A 18 23.20 28.92 -3.76
N ARG A 19 22.58 29.79 -4.57
CA ARG A 19 21.33 29.50 -5.28
C ARG A 19 21.47 28.29 -6.23
N ARG A 20 22.58 28.19 -6.95
CA ARG A 20 22.89 27.07 -7.85
C ARG A 20 23.16 25.81 -7.05
N ALA A 21 24.05 25.91 -6.06
CA ALA A 21 24.42 24.80 -5.18
C ALA A 21 23.19 24.15 -4.52
N ILE A 22 22.31 24.96 -3.92
CA ILE A 22 21.08 24.46 -3.29
C ILE A 22 20.08 24.00 -4.34
N GLY A 23 19.88 24.76 -5.43
CA GLY A 23 18.91 24.44 -6.47
C GLY A 23 19.16 23.08 -7.12
N GLU A 24 20.39 22.82 -7.57
CA GLU A 24 20.77 21.56 -8.21
C GLU A 24 20.70 20.38 -7.24
N ARG A 25 21.24 20.53 -6.02
CA ARG A 25 21.25 19.46 -5.00
C ARG A 25 19.83 19.13 -4.51
N TYR A 26 19.01 20.17 -4.27
CA TYR A 26 17.62 20.00 -3.86
C TYR A 26 16.79 19.33 -4.96
N LEU A 27 16.94 19.77 -6.21
CA LEU A 27 16.22 19.19 -7.35
C LEU A 27 16.59 17.71 -7.54
N THR A 28 17.88 17.38 -7.47
CA THR A 28 18.36 15.99 -7.59
C THR A 28 17.77 15.09 -6.49
N TYR A 29 17.81 15.56 -5.24
CA TYR A 29 17.20 14.85 -4.11
C TYR A 29 15.68 14.71 -4.26
N ALA A 30 14.99 15.77 -4.70
CA ALA A 30 13.56 15.78 -4.91
C ALA A 30 13.14 14.77 -5.98
N LEU A 31 13.77 14.82 -7.15
CA LEU A 31 13.51 13.91 -8.27
C LEU A 31 13.76 12.45 -7.87
N SER A 32 14.90 12.17 -7.22
CA SER A 32 15.22 10.83 -6.73
C SER A 32 14.18 10.32 -5.73
N THR A 33 13.74 11.17 -4.79
CA THR A 33 12.73 10.79 -3.80
C THR A 33 11.36 10.54 -4.43
N ILE A 34 10.98 11.34 -5.43
CA ILE A 34 9.71 11.21 -6.15
C ILE A 34 9.70 9.93 -7.00
N MET A 35 10.69 9.75 -7.89
CA MET A 35 10.68 8.69 -8.90
C MET A 35 11.21 7.35 -8.39
N HIS A 36 12.08 7.35 -7.38
CA HIS A 36 12.81 6.15 -6.98
C HIS A 36 12.57 5.73 -5.52
N ARG A 37 11.63 6.36 -4.82
CA ARG A 37 11.36 6.03 -3.42
C ARG A 37 9.89 6.07 -3.02
N ALA A 38 9.26 7.24 -3.12
CA ALA A 38 8.03 7.51 -2.37
C ALA A 38 6.74 7.17 -3.10
N LEU A 39 6.69 7.32 -4.42
CA LEU A 39 5.49 7.07 -5.23
C LEU A 39 5.52 5.67 -5.86
N PRO A 40 4.37 4.98 -5.96
CA PRO A 40 4.26 3.72 -6.69
C PRO A 40 4.17 3.97 -8.20
N ASP A 41 4.60 2.98 -8.98
CA ASP A 41 4.32 2.91 -10.42
C ASP A 41 2.85 2.51 -10.66
N ALA A 42 2.16 3.18 -11.57
CA ALA A 42 0.74 2.91 -11.86
C ALA A 42 0.49 1.50 -12.41
N ARG A 43 1.50 0.88 -13.03
CA ARG A 43 1.40 -0.39 -13.75
C ARG A 43 1.41 -1.61 -12.81
N ASP A 44 2.32 -1.63 -11.85
CA ASP A 44 2.45 -2.74 -10.88
C ASP A 44 2.10 -2.36 -9.43
N GLY A 45 1.92 -1.08 -9.14
CA GLY A 45 1.59 -0.57 -7.81
C GLY A 45 2.74 -0.59 -6.82
N LEU A 46 3.97 -0.90 -7.24
CA LEU A 46 5.10 -1.06 -6.35
C LEU A 46 6.01 0.16 -6.34
N LYS A 47 6.54 0.44 -5.16
CA LYS A 47 7.72 1.29 -4.98
C LYS A 47 8.97 0.44 -5.27
N PRO A 48 10.12 1.07 -5.59
CA PRO A 48 11.33 0.32 -5.93
C PRO A 48 11.78 -0.66 -4.85
N VAL A 49 11.66 -0.32 -3.56
CA VAL A 49 12.03 -1.25 -2.47
C VAL A 49 11.16 -2.52 -2.49
N HIS A 50 9.84 -2.39 -2.66
CA HIS A 50 8.94 -3.55 -2.70
C HIS A 50 9.22 -4.43 -3.93
N ARG A 51 9.44 -3.81 -5.09
CA ARG A 51 9.77 -4.54 -6.33
C ARG A 51 11.06 -5.35 -6.17
N ARG A 52 12.10 -4.74 -5.60
CA ARG A 52 13.40 -5.36 -5.36
C ARG A 52 13.33 -6.48 -4.33
N ILE A 53 12.50 -6.35 -3.29
CA ILE A 53 12.23 -7.42 -2.33
C ILE A 53 11.66 -8.65 -3.05
N LEU A 54 10.57 -8.49 -3.80
CA LEU A 54 9.94 -9.62 -4.51
C LEU A 54 10.87 -10.23 -5.56
N TYR A 55 11.61 -9.40 -6.30
CA TYR A 55 12.58 -9.88 -7.28
C TYR A 55 13.73 -10.67 -6.62
N ALA A 56 14.31 -10.17 -5.53
CA ALA A 56 15.36 -10.90 -4.81
C ALA A 56 14.84 -12.22 -4.22
N MET A 57 13.62 -12.24 -3.67
CA MET A 57 12.98 -13.46 -3.17
C MET A 57 12.78 -14.49 -4.27
N ARG A 58 12.43 -14.06 -5.49
CA ARG A 58 12.38 -14.91 -6.68
C ARG A 58 13.75 -15.48 -7.05
N GLU A 59 14.79 -14.65 -7.09
CA GLU A 59 16.16 -15.12 -7.40
C GLU A 59 16.67 -16.14 -6.35
N LEU A 60 16.25 -15.96 -5.10
CA LEU A 60 16.47 -16.91 -4.00
C LEU A 60 15.58 -18.17 -4.06
N LYS A 61 14.70 -18.28 -5.06
CA LYS A 61 13.73 -19.38 -5.26
C LYS A 61 12.78 -19.56 -4.06
N LEU A 62 12.36 -18.46 -3.45
CA LEU A 62 11.46 -18.44 -2.28
C LEU A 62 10.00 -18.43 -2.71
N ASN A 63 9.64 -19.48 -3.46
CA ASN A 63 8.30 -19.69 -3.97
C ASN A 63 7.31 -19.96 -2.81
N ALA A 64 6.02 -19.79 -3.09
CA ALA A 64 4.93 -19.96 -2.13
C ALA A 64 4.82 -21.38 -1.55
N SER A 65 5.20 -22.39 -2.33
CA SER A 65 5.27 -23.79 -1.87
C SER A 65 6.65 -24.18 -1.31
N GLY A 66 7.63 -23.26 -1.35
CA GLY A 66 9.01 -23.49 -0.92
C GLY A 66 9.20 -23.38 0.60
N GLY A 67 10.41 -23.66 1.06
CA GLY A 67 10.78 -23.43 2.46
C GLY A 67 11.00 -21.95 2.78
N PHE A 68 10.81 -21.57 4.04
CA PHE A 68 11.14 -20.24 4.52
C PHE A 68 12.66 -20.00 4.56
N ARG A 69 13.05 -18.72 4.44
CA ARG A 69 14.44 -18.29 4.66
C ARG A 69 14.51 -17.16 5.66
N LYS A 70 15.60 -17.12 6.43
CA LYS A 70 15.88 -16.05 7.38
C LYS A 70 15.74 -14.68 6.73
N SER A 71 14.93 -13.81 7.33
CA SER A 71 14.66 -12.47 6.83
C SER A 71 15.94 -11.66 6.66
N ALA A 72 16.92 -11.82 7.56
CA ALA A 72 18.23 -11.18 7.45
C ALA A 72 18.98 -11.54 6.15
N LYS A 73 18.83 -12.78 5.64
CA LYS A 73 19.43 -13.18 4.36
C LYS A 73 18.73 -12.50 3.19
N ILE A 74 17.39 -12.42 3.23
CA ILE A 74 16.60 -11.77 2.18
C ILE A 74 16.93 -10.27 2.13
N SER A 75 16.86 -9.57 3.27
CA SER A 75 17.21 -8.14 3.33
C SER A 75 18.65 -7.87 2.93
N GLY A 76 19.59 -8.74 3.33
CA GLY A 76 21.00 -8.64 2.94
C GLY A 76 21.21 -8.77 1.44
N ASP A 77 20.54 -9.71 0.77
CA ASP A 77 20.66 -9.90 -0.68
C ASP A 77 19.95 -8.79 -1.45
N VAL A 78 18.81 -8.29 -0.97
CA VAL A 78 18.18 -7.09 -1.54
C VAL A 78 19.12 -5.90 -1.43
N MET A 79 19.76 -5.70 -0.28
CA MET A 79 20.69 -4.60 -0.05
C MET A 79 21.91 -4.68 -0.97
N GLY A 80 22.57 -5.85 -0.99
CA GLY A 80 23.82 -6.05 -1.72
C GLY A 80 23.68 -6.13 -3.23
N ASN A 81 22.51 -6.54 -3.74
CA ASN A 81 22.32 -6.74 -5.18
C ASN A 81 21.50 -5.63 -5.85
N TYR A 82 20.53 -5.03 -5.15
CA TYR A 82 19.51 -4.21 -5.82
C TYR A 82 19.20 -2.87 -5.14
N HIS A 83 19.26 -2.79 -3.81
CA HIS A 83 18.75 -1.64 -3.04
C HIS A 83 19.83 -1.04 -2.13
N PRO A 84 20.55 0.02 -2.55
CA PRO A 84 21.70 0.57 -1.83
C PRO A 84 21.28 1.47 -0.64
N HIS A 85 20.41 0.97 0.24
CA HIS A 85 19.94 1.61 1.45
C HIS A 85 19.95 0.61 2.62
N GLY A 86 19.78 1.11 3.85
CA GLY A 86 19.92 0.30 5.06
C GLY A 86 19.02 -0.94 5.10
N ASP A 87 19.58 -2.04 5.60
CA ASP A 87 18.93 -3.34 5.76
C ASP A 87 17.64 -3.26 6.61
N ALA A 88 17.64 -2.40 7.64
CA ALA A 88 16.48 -2.15 8.48
C ALA A 88 15.28 -1.63 7.66
N ALA A 89 15.49 -0.65 6.78
CA ALA A 89 14.42 -0.10 5.95
C ALA A 89 13.85 -1.13 4.96
N ILE A 90 14.72 -2.02 4.44
CA ILE A 90 14.31 -3.13 3.57
C ILE A 90 13.50 -4.16 4.38
N TYR A 91 13.96 -4.52 5.57
CA TYR A 91 13.27 -5.45 6.45
C TYR A 91 11.90 -4.93 6.86
N ASP A 92 11.80 -3.66 7.27
CA ASP A 92 10.53 -3.03 7.65
C ASP A 92 9.55 -3.00 6.48
N ALA A 93 10.04 -2.72 5.26
CA ALA A 93 9.23 -2.78 4.05
C ALA A 93 8.75 -4.22 3.77
N MET A 94 9.61 -5.22 3.91
CA MET A 94 9.24 -6.63 3.75
C MET A 94 8.23 -7.08 4.80
N ALA A 95 8.42 -6.68 6.07
CA ALA A 95 7.52 -7.03 7.16
C ALA A 95 6.12 -6.46 6.93
N ARG A 96 6.02 -5.22 6.46
CA ARG A 96 4.73 -4.60 6.08
C ARG A 96 3.99 -5.33 4.97
N LEU A 97 4.70 -6.01 4.07
CA LEU A 97 4.10 -6.84 3.00
C LEU A 97 3.61 -8.20 3.51
N ALA A 98 3.97 -8.59 4.73
CA ALA A 98 3.53 -9.81 5.40
C ALA A 98 2.38 -9.59 6.40
N GLN A 99 2.12 -8.34 6.79
CA GLN A 99 1.09 -7.97 7.76
C GLN A 99 -0.28 -7.88 7.08
N ASP A 100 -1.16 -8.84 7.36
CA ASP A 100 -2.53 -8.91 6.83
C ASP A 100 -3.41 -7.73 7.26
N PHE A 101 -3.18 -7.12 8.42
CA PHE A 101 -3.85 -5.89 8.86
C PHE A 101 -3.35 -4.62 8.15
N ASN A 102 -2.23 -4.70 7.41
CA ASN A 102 -1.62 -3.57 6.71
C ASN A 102 -1.72 -3.69 5.19
N VAL A 103 -1.73 -4.90 4.62
CA VAL A 103 -1.94 -5.12 3.18
C VAL A 103 -3.09 -6.10 2.96
N ARG A 104 -4.01 -5.75 2.06
CA ARG A 104 -5.23 -6.54 1.80
C ARG A 104 -4.94 -7.93 1.24
N TYR A 105 -3.89 -8.04 0.45
CA TYR A 105 -3.38 -9.27 -0.15
C TYR A 105 -1.87 -9.35 0.13
N PRO A 106 -1.46 -10.01 1.22
CA PRO A 106 -0.05 -10.16 1.58
C PRO A 106 0.80 -10.68 0.43
N LEU A 107 1.93 -10.03 0.20
CA LEU A 107 2.90 -10.40 -0.84
C LEU A 107 4.04 -11.25 -0.26
N VAL A 108 4.19 -11.24 1.07
CA VAL A 108 5.18 -12.01 1.80
C VAL A 108 4.46 -12.91 2.80
N ASP A 109 4.84 -14.18 2.84
CA ASP A 109 4.44 -15.13 3.87
C ASP A 109 5.55 -15.15 4.92
N GLY A 110 5.22 -14.71 6.14
CA GLY A 110 6.17 -14.53 7.24
C GLY A 110 5.99 -15.58 8.33
N GLN A 111 7.10 -16.20 8.75
CA GLN A 111 7.17 -17.09 9.91
C GLN A 111 7.86 -16.40 11.09
N GLY A 112 7.19 -16.40 12.24
CA GLY A 112 7.62 -15.72 13.46
C GLY A 112 6.79 -14.46 13.72
N ASN A 113 7.25 -13.60 14.63
CA ASN A 113 6.55 -12.36 14.96
C ASN A 113 6.85 -11.25 13.92
N PHE A 114 5.87 -10.96 13.06
CA PHE A 114 5.90 -9.88 12.06
C PHE A 114 5.18 -8.61 12.51
N GLY A 115 4.92 -8.47 13.82
CA GLY A 115 4.12 -7.39 14.40
C GLY A 115 2.64 -7.76 14.47
N ASN A 116 1.85 -6.90 15.11
CA ASN A 116 0.42 -7.11 15.34
C ASN A 116 -0.36 -5.80 15.19
N ILE A 117 -1.69 -5.91 15.27
CA ILE A 117 -2.60 -4.76 15.17
C ILE A 117 -2.53 -3.82 16.39
N ASP A 118 -1.93 -4.29 17.50
CA ASP A 118 -1.66 -3.48 18.70
C ASP A 118 -0.62 -2.39 18.46
N GLY A 119 0.17 -2.54 17.40
CA GLY A 119 1.27 -1.64 17.05
C GLY A 119 2.64 -2.13 17.49
N ASP A 120 2.76 -3.40 17.91
CA ASP A 120 4.06 -3.99 18.17
C ASP A 120 4.85 -4.15 16.88
N ASN A 121 6.12 -3.77 16.93
CA ASN A 121 7.03 -3.92 15.80
C ASN A 121 7.33 -5.40 15.54
N PRO A 122 7.65 -5.76 14.28
CA PRO A 122 8.16 -7.10 13.98
C PRO A 122 9.41 -7.40 14.81
N ALA A 123 9.60 -8.68 15.16
CA ALA A 123 10.85 -9.13 15.75
C ALA A 123 12.01 -8.85 14.77
N ALA A 124 13.24 -8.73 15.29
CA ALA A 124 14.40 -8.47 14.45
C ALA A 124 14.57 -9.55 13.35
N SER A 125 15.09 -9.15 12.19
CA SER A 125 15.25 -9.97 10.97
C SER A 125 16.05 -11.27 11.17
N ARG A 126 16.81 -11.39 12.25
CA ARG A 126 17.53 -12.62 12.65
C ARG A 126 16.61 -13.72 13.19
N TYR A 127 15.42 -13.37 13.68
CA TYR A 127 14.47 -14.31 14.29
C TYR A 127 13.37 -14.74 13.32
N THR A 128 12.97 -13.87 12.40
CA THR A 128 11.91 -14.14 11.43
C THR A 128 12.42 -14.83 10.18
N GLU A 129 11.52 -15.52 9.49
CA GLU A 129 11.76 -16.11 8.18
C GLU A 129 10.64 -15.73 7.23
N ALA A 130 10.90 -15.70 5.92
CA ALA A 130 9.92 -15.32 4.93
C ALA A 130 10.06 -16.10 3.62
N ARG A 131 8.96 -16.16 2.86
CA ARG A 131 8.87 -16.58 1.46
C ARG A 131 7.78 -15.77 0.74
N MET A 132 7.66 -15.89 -0.57
CA MET A 132 6.59 -15.19 -1.31
C MET A 132 5.24 -15.87 -1.08
N THR A 133 4.15 -15.11 -1.18
CA THR A 133 2.80 -15.70 -1.30
C THR A 133 2.51 -16.06 -2.75
N ALA A 134 1.47 -16.86 -3.00
CA ALA A 134 0.98 -17.12 -4.36
C ALA A 134 0.54 -15.82 -5.08
N VAL A 135 0.07 -14.82 -4.32
CA VAL A 135 -0.29 -13.49 -4.84
C VAL A 135 0.96 -12.78 -5.38
N ALA A 136 2.07 -12.82 -4.65
CA ALA A 136 3.32 -12.23 -5.13
C ALA A 136 3.89 -12.95 -6.36
N GLU A 137 3.78 -14.28 -6.43
CA GLU A 137 4.19 -15.02 -7.63
C GLU A 137 3.41 -14.59 -8.87
N ALA A 138 2.11 -14.32 -8.73
CA ALA A 138 1.28 -13.80 -9.82
C ALA A 138 1.76 -12.42 -10.33
N LEU A 139 2.43 -11.61 -9.49
CA LEU A 139 3.04 -10.36 -9.94
C LEU A 139 4.28 -10.57 -10.82
N LEU A 140 5.00 -11.67 -10.60
CA LEU A 140 6.27 -12.01 -11.24
C LEU A 140 6.11 -12.89 -12.47
N GLU A 141 4.90 -13.40 -12.72
CA GLU A 141 4.61 -14.33 -13.80
C GLU A 141 4.92 -13.72 -15.18
N GLY A 142 5.79 -14.36 -15.95
CA GLY A 142 6.23 -13.90 -17.27
C GLY A 142 7.60 -13.23 -17.29
N LEU A 143 8.27 -13.03 -16.15
CA LEU A 143 9.65 -12.47 -16.14
C LEU A 143 10.66 -13.28 -16.98
N ASN A 144 10.48 -14.61 -17.09
CA ASN A 144 11.31 -15.47 -17.96
C ASN A 144 10.87 -15.47 -19.44
N GLU A 145 9.86 -14.67 -19.78
CA GLU A 145 9.24 -14.60 -21.10
C GLU A 145 9.36 -13.20 -21.73
N ASN A 146 10.42 -12.46 -21.39
CA ASN A 146 10.66 -11.09 -21.88
C ASN A 146 9.44 -10.16 -21.66
N ALA A 147 8.70 -10.35 -20.55
CA ALA A 147 7.46 -9.63 -20.30
C ALA A 147 7.64 -8.13 -20.04
N VAL A 148 8.81 -7.71 -19.56
CA VAL A 148 9.11 -6.34 -19.12
C VAL A 148 10.57 -6.03 -19.38
N ASP A 149 10.90 -4.73 -19.40
CA ASP A 149 12.28 -4.28 -19.51
C ASP A 149 13.06 -4.48 -18.21
N PHE A 150 14.33 -4.78 -18.39
CA PHE A 150 15.33 -4.84 -17.34
C PHE A 150 16.31 -3.69 -17.51
N ARG A 151 16.91 -3.29 -16.40
CA ARG A 151 18.02 -2.34 -16.35
C ARG A 151 19.13 -2.90 -15.49
N ASP A 152 20.32 -2.36 -15.64
CA ASP A 152 21.42 -2.66 -14.74
C ASP A 152 21.08 -2.23 -13.31
N ASN A 153 21.56 -3.00 -12.33
CA ASN A 153 21.49 -2.63 -10.92
C ASN A 153 22.45 -1.47 -10.61
N TYR A 154 22.51 -1.05 -9.35
CA TYR A 154 23.24 0.18 -8.99
C TYR A 154 24.77 0.11 -9.19
N ASP A 155 25.35 -1.08 -9.31
CA ASP A 155 26.79 -1.29 -9.52
C ASP A 155 27.13 -1.96 -10.87
N GLY A 156 26.13 -2.21 -11.72
CA GLY A 156 26.30 -2.79 -13.05
C GLY A 156 26.65 -4.28 -13.09
N THR A 157 26.60 -4.99 -11.95
CA THR A 157 26.96 -6.42 -11.88
C THR A 157 25.79 -7.36 -12.18
N LEU A 158 24.56 -6.88 -11.98
CA LEU A 158 23.31 -7.64 -12.16
C LEU A 158 22.28 -6.78 -12.88
N THR A 159 21.16 -7.40 -13.26
CA THR A 159 20.01 -6.69 -13.82
C THR A 159 18.79 -6.82 -12.91
N GLU A 160 17.93 -5.80 -12.93
CA GLU A 160 16.66 -5.75 -12.22
C GLU A 160 15.52 -5.29 -13.14
N PRO A 161 14.28 -5.77 -12.92
CA PRO A 161 13.13 -5.34 -13.70
C PRO A 161 12.75 -3.89 -13.37
N VAL A 162 12.46 -3.10 -14.40
CA VAL A 162 11.97 -1.72 -14.22
C VAL A 162 10.59 -1.70 -13.57
N VAL A 163 9.73 -2.62 -13.99
CA VAL A 163 8.34 -2.84 -13.54
C VAL A 163 8.07 -4.35 -13.51
N LEU A 164 7.13 -4.83 -12.70
CA LEU A 164 6.72 -6.24 -12.73
C LEU A 164 5.60 -6.50 -13.77
N PRO A 165 5.48 -7.73 -14.31
CA PRO A 165 4.39 -8.11 -15.21
C PRO A 165 2.99 -7.85 -14.63
N ALA A 166 2.83 -8.03 -13.31
CA ALA A 166 1.61 -7.73 -12.54
C ALA A 166 0.33 -8.35 -13.13
N SER A 167 0.04 -9.63 -12.88
CA SER A 167 -1.16 -10.28 -13.46
C SER A 167 -2.51 -9.80 -12.89
N PHE A 168 -2.51 -8.93 -11.87
CA PHE A 168 -3.70 -8.30 -11.29
C PHE A 168 -3.40 -6.84 -10.91
N PRO A 169 -4.42 -5.96 -10.76
CA PRO A 169 -4.26 -4.53 -10.51
C PRO A 169 -3.81 -4.21 -9.06
N ASN A 170 -2.56 -4.57 -8.74
CA ASN A 170 -2.01 -4.53 -7.38
C ASN A 170 -2.02 -3.14 -6.72
N LEU A 171 -1.83 -2.06 -7.48
CA LEU A 171 -1.87 -0.69 -6.95
C LEU A 171 -3.18 -0.41 -6.19
N LEU A 172 -4.31 -0.79 -6.79
CA LEU A 172 -5.62 -0.57 -6.18
C LEU A 172 -5.97 -1.68 -5.20
N ALA A 173 -5.54 -2.92 -5.47
CA ALA A 173 -5.81 -4.05 -4.60
C ALA A 173 -5.20 -3.88 -3.20
N ASN A 174 -3.92 -3.52 -3.15
CA ASN A 174 -3.17 -3.36 -1.90
C ASN A 174 -3.08 -1.90 -1.43
N GLY A 175 -3.41 -0.94 -2.29
CA GLY A 175 -3.21 0.47 -2.00
C GLY A 175 -1.74 0.86 -1.95
N SER A 176 -1.47 2.11 -1.60
CA SER A 176 -0.12 2.63 -1.38
C SER A 176 -0.18 3.96 -0.65
N SER A 177 0.70 4.15 0.32
CA SER A 177 0.90 5.44 1.00
C SER A 177 2.35 5.87 0.89
N GLY A 178 2.63 7.16 0.76
CA GLY A 178 4.00 7.65 0.63
C GLY A 178 4.10 9.16 0.65
N ILE A 179 5.18 9.66 1.27
CA ILE A 179 5.49 11.08 1.36
C ILE A 179 6.75 11.33 0.54
N ALA A 180 6.64 12.15 -0.50
CA ALA A 180 7.75 12.58 -1.34
C ALA A 180 8.11 14.04 -1.06
N VAL A 181 8.94 14.64 -1.91
CA VAL A 181 9.25 16.07 -1.82
C VAL A 181 8.16 16.87 -2.53
N GLY A 182 7.44 17.72 -1.79
CA GLY A 182 6.38 18.59 -2.33
C GLY A 182 5.09 17.86 -2.73
N MET A 183 5.00 16.55 -2.53
CA MET A 183 3.83 15.74 -2.86
C MET A 183 3.74 14.49 -2.00
N ALA A 184 2.58 13.84 -2.00
CA ALA A 184 2.34 12.58 -1.31
C ALA A 184 1.41 11.71 -2.16
N THR A 185 1.21 10.47 -1.72
CA THR A 185 0.22 9.52 -2.23
C THR A 185 -0.44 8.81 -1.05
N ASN A 186 -1.74 8.57 -1.14
CA ASN A 186 -2.48 7.77 -0.18
C ASN A 186 -3.67 7.12 -0.89
N ILE A 187 -3.53 5.84 -1.20
CA ILE A 187 -4.47 5.04 -2.00
C ILE A 187 -4.94 3.90 -1.11
N PRO A 188 -6.25 3.78 -0.87
CA PRO A 188 -6.77 2.70 -0.05
C PRO A 188 -6.81 1.38 -0.86
N PRO A 189 -6.79 0.23 -0.17
CA PRO A 189 -6.97 -1.09 -0.79
C PRO A 189 -8.41 -1.30 -1.30
N HIS A 190 -8.58 -2.23 -2.23
CA HIS A 190 -9.85 -2.59 -2.85
C HIS A 190 -9.91 -4.10 -3.11
N ASN A 191 -11.12 -4.61 -3.34
CA ASN A 191 -11.30 -6.02 -3.62
C ASN A 191 -10.81 -6.40 -5.04
N ILE A 192 -9.96 -7.40 -5.17
CA ILE A 192 -9.40 -7.85 -6.46
C ILE A 192 -10.50 -8.31 -7.43
N ALA A 193 -11.56 -8.98 -6.96
CA ALA A 193 -12.61 -9.45 -7.86
C ALA A 193 -13.36 -8.28 -8.49
N GLU A 194 -13.73 -7.28 -7.68
CA GLU A 194 -14.34 -6.02 -8.13
C GLU A 194 -13.46 -5.27 -9.13
N LEU A 195 -12.16 -5.17 -8.84
CA LEU A 195 -11.18 -4.55 -9.74
C LEU A 195 -11.07 -5.30 -11.07
N CYS A 196 -11.06 -6.64 -11.04
CA CYS A 196 -11.02 -7.48 -12.23
C CYS A 196 -12.29 -7.31 -13.07
N ASP A 197 -13.47 -7.26 -12.45
CA ASP A 197 -14.73 -7.04 -13.15
C ASP A 197 -14.77 -5.65 -13.81
N ALA A 198 -14.28 -4.62 -13.12
CA ALA A 198 -14.13 -3.28 -13.70
C ALA A 198 -13.14 -3.27 -14.88
N CYS A 199 -12.01 -3.97 -14.77
CA CYS A 199 -11.05 -4.15 -15.85
C CYS A 199 -11.69 -4.82 -17.08
N LEU A 200 -12.42 -5.92 -16.86
CA LEU A 200 -13.13 -6.65 -17.91
C LEU A 200 -14.19 -5.77 -18.59
N HIS A 201 -14.88 -4.92 -17.83
CA HIS A 201 -15.80 -3.94 -18.38
C HIS A 201 -15.08 -2.91 -19.25
N LEU A 202 -13.97 -2.34 -18.78
CA LEU A 202 -13.17 -1.37 -19.54
C LEU A 202 -12.54 -1.96 -20.80
N ILE A 203 -12.20 -3.24 -20.83
CA ILE A 203 -11.75 -3.92 -22.05
C ILE A 203 -12.87 -3.94 -23.10
N LYS A 204 -14.12 -4.20 -22.68
CA LYS A 204 -15.29 -4.24 -23.58
C LYS A 204 -15.73 -2.83 -24.00
N THR A 205 -15.66 -1.87 -23.08
CA THR A 205 -16.13 -0.50 -23.26
C THR A 205 -15.07 0.49 -22.74
N PRO A 206 -14.00 0.78 -23.51
CA PRO A 206 -12.89 1.63 -23.05
C PRO A 206 -13.28 3.05 -22.65
N GLU A 207 -14.35 3.57 -23.26
CA GLU A 207 -14.88 4.90 -23.02
C GLU A 207 -16.06 4.93 -22.03
N ALA A 208 -16.19 3.90 -21.18
CA ALA A 208 -17.15 3.90 -20.09
C ALA A 208 -17.00 5.17 -19.22
N ARG A 209 -18.14 5.74 -18.78
CA ARG A 209 -18.14 6.90 -17.87
C ARG A 209 -17.56 6.50 -16.52
N ASP A 210 -16.87 7.41 -15.84
CA ASP A 210 -16.28 7.14 -14.52
C ASP A 210 -17.31 6.57 -13.53
N ASP A 211 -18.52 7.14 -13.51
CA ASP A 211 -19.60 6.70 -12.62
C ASP A 211 -20.07 5.26 -12.89
N THR A 212 -19.80 4.72 -14.07
CA THR A 212 -20.16 3.32 -14.40
C THR A 212 -19.27 2.33 -13.65
N LEU A 213 -18.05 2.75 -13.28
CA LEU A 213 -17.11 1.90 -12.54
C LEU A 213 -17.59 1.63 -11.11
N LEU A 214 -18.43 2.49 -10.52
CA LEU A 214 -18.99 2.28 -9.18
C LEU A 214 -19.94 1.10 -9.09
N ASN A 215 -20.50 0.67 -10.22
CA ASN A 215 -21.30 -0.56 -10.26
C ASN A 215 -20.45 -1.82 -10.05
N PHE A 216 -19.14 -1.71 -10.25
CA PHE A 216 -18.17 -2.80 -10.08
C PHE A 216 -17.32 -2.59 -8.82
N ILE A 217 -16.90 -1.35 -8.55
CA ILE A 217 -16.06 -0.96 -7.41
C ILE A 217 -16.85 0.03 -6.57
N PRO A 218 -17.71 -0.44 -5.64
CA PRO A 218 -18.55 0.44 -4.82
C PRO A 218 -17.74 1.31 -3.85
N GLY A 219 -16.53 0.88 -3.49
CA GLY A 219 -15.67 1.59 -2.55
C GLY A 219 -14.37 0.83 -2.23
N PRO A 220 -13.55 1.36 -1.32
CA PRO A 220 -12.40 0.65 -0.79
C PRO A 220 -12.80 -0.58 0.05
N ASP A 221 -11.93 -1.59 0.07
CA ASP A 221 -12.06 -2.82 0.86
C ASP A 221 -10.82 -2.94 1.76
N PHE A 222 -10.95 -2.53 3.02
CA PHE A 222 -9.85 -2.47 3.97
C PHE A 222 -9.57 -3.84 4.60
N PRO A 223 -8.29 -4.22 4.81
CA PRO A 223 -7.96 -5.49 5.46
C PRO A 223 -8.51 -5.64 6.87
N THR A 224 -8.71 -4.52 7.59
CA THR A 224 -9.24 -4.50 8.95
C THR A 224 -10.77 -4.44 8.99
N GLY A 225 -11.44 -4.48 7.83
CA GLY A 225 -12.88 -4.27 7.72
C GLY A 225 -13.30 -2.84 8.05
N GLY A 226 -14.38 -2.72 8.79
CA GLY A 226 -15.05 -1.49 9.18
C GLY A 226 -16.20 -1.10 8.26
N VAL A 227 -16.93 -0.08 8.66
CA VAL A 227 -18.11 0.42 7.94
C VAL A 227 -17.78 1.75 7.28
N MET A 228 -17.78 1.77 5.95
CA MET A 228 -17.68 3.02 5.20
C MET A 228 -19.03 3.76 5.22
N VAL A 229 -19.01 5.04 5.59
CA VAL A 229 -20.22 5.86 5.76
C VAL A 229 -20.34 7.03 4.78
N GLU A 230 -19.51 7.04 3.73
CA GLU A 230 -19.64 8.01 2.65
C GLU A 230 -20.80 7.69 1.72
N SER A 231 -21.40 8.74 1.14
CA SER A 231 -22.43 8.55 0.12
C SER A 231 -21.80 8.05 -1.20
N PRO A 232 -22.56 7.33 -2.03
CA PRO A 232 -22.09 6.92 -3.36
C PRO A 232 -21.58 8.10 -4.21
N GLU A 233 -22.18 9.27 -4.09
CA GLU A 233 -21.77 10.48 -4.83
C GLU A 233 -20.42 11.02 -4.35
N ALA A 234 -20.15 10.96 -3.05
CA ALA A 234 -18.86 11.36 -2.49
C ALA A 234 -17.74 10.41 -2.95
N ILE A 235 -18.00 9.10 -2.97
CA ILE A 235 -17.09 8.09 -3.48
C ILE A 235 -16.84 8.29 -4.98
N ALA A 236 -17.91 8.53 -5.76
CA ALA A 236 -17.83 8.84 -7.19
C ALA A 236 -16.91 10.03 -7.47
N SER A 237 -17.11 11.13 -6.71
CA SER A 237 -16.28 12.33 -6.85
C SER A 237 -14.82 12.07 -6.50
N ALA A 238 -14.57 11.29 -5.44
CA ALA A 238 -13.23 10.93 -5.02
C ALA A 238 -12.49 10.14 -6.11
N TYR A 239 -13.15 9.13 -6.68
CA TYR A 239 -12.59 8.32 -7.76
C TYR A 239 -12.44 9.06 -9.08
N ARG A 240 -13.35 9.97 -9.43
CA ARG A 240 -13.23 10.78 -10.64
C ARG A 240 -12.06 11.75 -10.61
N THR A 241 -11.75 12.31 -9.44
CA THR A 241 -10.70 13.33 -9.30
C THR A 241 -9.37 12.78 -8.79
N GLY A 242 -9.35 11.54 -8.28
CA GLY A 242 -8.19 10.99 -7.58
C GLY A 242 -7.94 11.61 -6.21
N ARG A 243 -8.85 12.48 -5.72
CA ARG A 243 -8.73 13.20 -4.45
C ARG A 243 -10.04 13.16 -3.70
N GLY A 244 -9.97 12.89 -2.40
CA GLY A 244 -11.16 12.88 -1.57
C GLY A 244 -10.86 12.32 -0.20
N SER A 245 -11.90 11.85 0.47
CA SER A 245 -11.74 11.18 1.74
C SER A 245 -12.90 10.24 2.03
N PHE A 246 -12.63 9.18 2.78
CA PHE A 246 -13.61 8.20 3.21
C PHE A 246 -13.69 8.19 4.73
N ARG A 247 -14.89 8.41 5.29
CA ARG A 247 -15.13 8.11 6.70
C ARG A 247 -15.33 6.61 6.88
N LEU A 248 -14.52 6.05 7.76
CA LEU A 248 -14.50 4.63 8.12
C LEU A 248 -14.77 4.50 9.62
N ARG A 249 -15.81 3.75 9.97
CA ARG A 249 -16.18 3.43 11.35
C ARG A 249 -15.78 2.01 11.71
N CYS A 250 -15.65 1.76 13.01
CA CYS A 250 -15.60 0.41 13.53
C CYS A 250 -16.91 -0.36 13.23
N GLN A 251 -16.82 -1.67 13.11
CA GLN A 251 -17.98 -2.56 13.16
C GLN A 251 -18.28 -2.86 14.62
N TRP A 252 -19.54 -2.73 15.02
CA TRP A 252 -19.95 -2.92 16.41
C TRP A 252 -21.35 -3.49 16.52
N SER A 253 -21.66 -4.07 17.67
CA SER A 253 -22.98 -4.60 18.01
C SER A 253 -23.25 -4.43 19.50
N VAL A 254 -24.52 -4.57 19.90
CA VAL A 254 -24.93 -4.56 21.31
C VAL A 254 -25.12 -5.99 21.80
N GLU A 255 -24.47 -6.33 22.91
CA GLU A 255 -24.61 -7.61 23.59
C GLU A 255 -25.41 -7.42 24.89
N ASP A 256 -26.49 -8.21 25.06
CA ASP A 256 -27.32 -8.23 26.27
C ASP A 256 -26.69 -9.15 27.33
N LEU A 257 -26.41 -8.59 28.50
CA LEU A 257 -25.81 -9.29 29.65
C LEU A 257 -26.89 -9.80 30.64
N GLY A 258 -28.16 -9.56 30.34
CA GLY A 258 -29.30 -9.89 31.19
C GLY A 258 -29.59 -8.81 32.23
N ARG A 259 -30.78 -8.89 32.84
CA ARG A 259 -31.29 -7.90 33.83
C ARG A 259 -31.28 -6.45 33.32
N GLY A 260 -31.35 -6.29 31.99
CA GLY A 260 -31.29 -5.01 31.29
C GLY A 260 -29.89 -4.39 31.21
N GLN A 261 -28.84 -5.10 31.64
CA GLN A 261 -27.46 -4.67 31.39
C GLN A 261 -27.06 -5.05 29.97
N TRP A 262 -26.27 -4.20 29.33
CA TRP A 262 -25.78 -4.42 27.98
C TRP A 262 -24.36 -3.86 27.87
N GLN A 263 -23.62 -4.31 26.87
CA GLN A 263 -22.32 -3.76 26.49
C GLN A 263 -22.22 -3.63 24.97
N ILE A 264 -21.37 -2.72 24.49
CA ILE A 264 -21.01 -2.67 23.07
C ILE A 264 -19.80 -3.56 22.84
N VAL A 265 -19.88 -4.35 21.78
CA VAL A 265 -18.79 -5.18 21.28
C VAL A 265 -18.33 -4.61 19.95
N VAL A 266 -17.10 -4.12 19.88
CA VAL A 266 -16.43 -3.72 18.65
C VAL A 266 -15.63 -4.91 18.12
N THR A 267 -15.91 -5.29 16.87
CA THR A 267 -15.36 -6.49 16.21
C THR A 267 -14.40 -6.16 15.08
N GLU A 268 -14.43 -4.93 14.55
CA GLU A 268 -13.50 -4.45 13.53
C GLU A 268 -13.14 -3.00 13.83
N ILE A 269 -11.88 -2.61 13.65
CA ILE A 269 -11.42 -1.22 13.86
C ILE A 269 -11.03 -0.56 12.54
N PRO A 270 -11.06 0.78 12.46
CA PRO A 270 -10.69 1.46 11.23
C PRO A 270 -9.22 1.21 10.82
N TYR A 271 -8.99 1.17 9.51
CA TYR A 271 -7.68 0.91 8.92
C TYR A 271 -6.60 1.91 9.39
N GLN A 272 -5.39 1.40 9.65
CA GLN A 272 -4.23 2.13 10.19
C GLN A 272 -4.38 2.66 11.63
N VAL A 273 -5.45 2.28 12.34
CA VAL A 273 -5.58 2.54 13.79
C VAL A 273 -4.86 1.43 14.56
N GLN A 274 -3.96 1.82 15.47
CA GLN A 274 -3.32 0.88 16.40
C GLN A 274 -4.28 0.61 17.56
N LYS A 275 -4.62 -0.66 17.81
CA LYS A 275 -5.62 -1.04 18.81
C LYS A 275 -5.25 -0.57 20.21
N SER A 276 -3.99 -0.73 20.64
CA SER A 276 -3.50 -0.25 21.94
C SER A 276 -3.68 1.26 22.12
N LYS A 277 -3.34 2.06 21.10
CA LYS A 277 -3.53 3.52 21.14
C LYS A 277 -4.99 3.94 21.15
N LEU A 278 -5.83 3.18 20.45
CA LEU A 278 -7.27 3.39 20.49
C LEU A 278 -7.81 3.17 21.92
N ILE A 279 -7.40 2.09 22.57
CA ILE A 279 -7.79 1.78 23.96
C ILE A 279 -7.28 2.88 24.91
N GLU A 280 -6.02 3.29 24.79
CA GLU A 280 -5.44 4.40 25.58
C GLU A 280 -6.26 5.69 25.43
N LYS A 281 -6.62 6.04 24.19
CA LYS A 281 -7.43 7.23 23.90
C LYS A 281 -8.85 7.14 24.48
N ILE A 282 -9.47 5.96 24.44
CA ILE A 282 -10.78 5.74 25.05
C ILE A 282 -10.67 5.85 26.58
N ALA A 283 -9.63 5.28 27.19
CA ALA A 283 -9.36 5.41 28.62
C ALA A 283 -9.15 6.87 29.04
N GLU A 284 -8.42 7.66 28.24
CA GLU A 284 -8.26 9.10 28.44
C GLU A 284 -9.61 9.84 28.40
N VAL A 285 -10.48 9.49 27.44
CA VAL A 285 -11.84 10.05 27.33
C VAL A 285 -12.69 9.78 28.58
N ILE A 286 -12.54 8.59 29.19
CA ILE A 286 -13.18 8.22 30.46
C ILE A 286 -12.61 9.05 31.61
N GLN A 287 -11.28 9.09 31.73
CA GLN A 287 -10.57 9.78 32.82
C GLN A 287 -10.87 11.28 32.83
N LEU A 288 -10.88 11.92 31.66
CA LEU A 288 -11.22 13.33 31.48
C LEU A 288 -12.74 13.60 31.56
N LYS A 289 -13.56 12.56 31.72
CA LYS A 289 -15.03 12.63 31.73
C LYS A 289 -15.60 13.34 30.50
N LYS A 290 -14.94 13.23 29.34
CA LYS A 290 -15.43 13.79 28.06
C LYS A 290 -16.70 13.08 27.59
N ILE A 291 -16.83 11.78 27.90
CA ILE A 291 -18.04 11.00 27.70
C ILE A 291 -18.49 10.43 29.05
N PRO A 292 -19.26 11.17 29.87
CA PRO A 292 -19.64 10.74 31.23
C PRO A 292 -20.50 9.47 31.27
N ILE A 293 -21.10 9.10 30.14
CA ILE A 293 -21.98 7.93 29.96
C ILE A 293 -21.21 6.65 29.63
N LEU A 294 -19.90 6.74 29.35
CA LEU A 294 -19.00 5.60 29.21
C LEU A 294 -18.47 5.22 30.59
N GLY A 295 -18.60 3.94 30.94
CA GLY A 295 -18.15 3.38 32.22
C GLY A 295 -16.72 2.88 32.14
N ASP A 296 -16.44 1.99 31.21
CA ASP A 296 -15.16 1.30 31.09
C ASP A 296 -14.85 0.82 29.66
N VAL A 297 -13.60 0.47 29.39
CA VAL A 297 -13.14 -0.18 28.15
C VAL A 297 -12.30 -1.42 28.50
N ARG A 298 -12.60 -2.56 27.87
CA ARG A 298 -11.83 -3.80 28.04
C ARG A 298 -11.44 -4.40 26.71
N ASP A 299 -10.21 -4.87 26.61
CA ASP A 299 -9.74 -5.63 25.47
C ASP A 299 -9.85 -7.13 25.76
N GLU A 300 -10.76 -7.80 25.07
CA GLU A 300 -10.97 -9.25 25.12
C GLU A 300 -10.50 -9.92 23.82
N SER A 301 -9.67 -9.25 23.03
CA SER A 301 -9.21 -9.78 21.75
C SER A 301 -8.31 -11.00 21.93
N ALA A 302 -8.49 -11.97 21.05
CA ALA A 302 -7.59 -13.11 20.88
C ALA A 302 -7.00 -13.05 19.47
N ASP A 303 -7.33 -14.03 18.62
CA ASP A 303 -7.04 -13.96 17.18
C ASP A 303 -7.94 -12.90 16.49
N ASP A 304 -9.19 -12.81 16.94
CA ASP A 304 -10.16 -11.82 16.48
C ASP A 304 -10.23 -10.62 17.44
N ILE A 305 -10.56 -9.44 16.88
CA ILE A 305 -10.75 -8.23 17.67
C ILE A 305 -12.06 -8.34 18.47
N ARG A 306 -11.96 -8.09 19.78
CA ARG A 306 -13.12 -7.96 20.66
C ARG A 306 -12.87 -6.88 21.70
N LEU A 307 -13.21 -5.66 21.35
CA LEU A 307 -13.11 -4.52 22.25
C LEU A 307 -14.47 -4.22 22.87
N ILE A 308 -14.54 -4.29 24.20
CA ILE A 308 -15.76 -4.09 24.98
C ILE A 308 -15.83 -2.66 25.48
N LEU A 309 -16.98 -2.02 25.27
CA LEU A 309 -17.28 -0.68 25.76
C LEU A 309 -18.50 -0.78 26.69
N GLU A 310 -18.27 -0.55 27.98
CA GLU A 310 -19.31 -0.69 29.00
C GLU A 310 -20.00 0.66 29.26
N PRO A 311 -21.34 0.75 29.16
CA PRO A 311 -22.05 1.95 29.54
C PRO A 311 -22.02 2.14 31.05
N ARG A 312 -21.97 3.40 31.50
CA ARG A 312 -21.97 3.71 32.94
C ARG A 312 -23.30 3.36 33.64
N SER A 313 -24.39 3.26 32.87
CA SER A 313 -25.71 2.91 33.35
C SER A 313 -26.50 2.20 32.25
N LYS A 314 -27.34 1.24 32.63
CA LYS A 314 -28.25 0.53 31.72
C LYS A 314 -29.26 1.43 31.00
N ASN A 315 -29.46 2.66 31.48
CA ASN A 315 -30.38 3.63 30.87
C ASN A 315 -29.74 4.43 29.73
N VAL A 316 -28.45 4.23 29.45
CA VAL A 316 -27.76 4.87 28.33
C VAL A 316 -28.26 4.24 27.03
N ASP A 317 -28.49 5.06 26.01
CA ASP A 317 -28.79 4.60 24.66
C ASP A 317 -27.48 4.24 23.92
N PRO A 318 -27.35 3.01 23.37
CA PRO A 318 -26.12 2.57 22.70
C PRO A 318 -25.70 3.45 21.51
N GLU A 319 -26.66 3.91 20.70
CA GLU A 319 -26.39 4.75 19.53
C GLU A 319 -25.89 6.14 19.95
N VAL A 320 -26.44 6.69 21.02
CA VAL A 320 -25.94 7.95 21.61
C VAL A 320 -24.50 7.78 22.12
N LEU A 321 -24.20 6.68 22.81
CA LEU A 321 -22.85 6.39 23.29
C LEU A 321 -21.85 6.27 22.13
N MET A 322 -22.18 5.49 21.10
CA MET A 322 -21.35 5.34 19.90
C MET A 322 -21.19 6.66 19.15
N GLY A 323 -22.25 7.45 19.00
CA GLY A 323 -22.18 8.77 18.37
C GLY A 323 -21.26 9.75 19.12
N MET A 324 -21.13 9.64 20.45
CA MET A 324 -20.13 10.42 21.20
C MET A 324 -18.72 9.86 21.01
N LEU A 325 -18.57 8.53 21.01
CA LEU A 325 -17.29 7.85 20.82
C LEU A 325 -16.67 8.13 19.45
N PHE A 326 -17.45 8.07 18.36
CA PHE A 326 -16.98 8.42 17.01
C PHE A 326 -16.40 9.83 16.92
N ARG A 327 -16.89 10.78 17.74
CA ARG A 327 -16.40 12.17 17.74
C ARG A 327 -15.18 12.40 18.62
N ASN A 328 -14.90 11.50 19.57
CA ASN A 328 -13.90 11.71 20.62
C ASN A 328 -12.80 10.62 20.66
N SER A 329 -12.86 9.63 19.78
CA SER A 329 -11.91 8.52 19.69
C SER A 329 -11.62 8.19 18.22
N ASP A 330 -10.75 7.21 17.98
CA ASP A 330 -10.44 6.72 16.63
C ASP A 330 -11.32 5.53 16.22
N LEU A 331 -12.50 5.36 16.85
CA LEU A 331 -13.55 4.44 16.39
C LEU A 331 -14.22 4.91 15.08
N GLU A 332 -14.06 6.18 14.72
CA GLU A 332 -14.33 6.71 13.37
C GLU A 332 -13.10 7.51 12.93
N VAL A 333 -12.59 7.23 11.74
CA VAL A 333 -11.49 7.99 11.14
C VAL A 333 -11.84 8.44 9.73
N ARG A 334 -11.09 9.42 9.23
CA ARG A 334 -11.17 9.86 7.84
C ARG A 334 -9.91 9.44 7.10
N PHE A 335 -10.04 8.46 6.20
CA PHE A 335 -8.98 8.07 5.28
C PHE A 335 -8.92 9.08 4.13
N SER A 336 -7.78 9.75 3.92
CA SER A 336 -7.60 10.67 2.80
C SER A 336 -7.21 9.93 1.52
N LEU A 337 -7.94 10.16 0.42
CA LEU A 337 -7.55 9.69 -0.90
C LEU A 337 -6.70 10.75 -1.59
N ASN A 338 -5.52 10.34 -2.04
CA ASN A 338 -4.68 11.09 -2.96
C ASN A 338 -3.98 10.09 -3.89
N MET A 339 -4.57 9.86 -5.06
CA MET A 339 -4.13 8.89 -6.06
C MET A 339 -3.03 9.47 -6.94
N ASN A 340 -1.93 9.86 -6.32
CA ASN A 340 -0.74 10.37 -7.00
C ASN A 340 0.23 9.22 -7.25
N VAL A 341 0.52 8.95 -8.53
CA VAL A 341 1.28 7.78 -8.98
C VAL A 341 2.26 8.17 -10.07
N LEU A 342 3.23 7.32 -10.37
CA LEU A 342 4.10 7.49 -11.53
C LEU A 342 3.46 6.84 -12.76
N ILE A 343 3.12 7.64 -13.76
CA ILE A 343 2.76 7.15 -15.09
C ILE A 343 4.03 6.78 -15.84
N ASP A 344 4.06 5.57 -16.38
CA ASP A 344 5.22 4.95 -17.07
C ASP A 344 6.51 4.93 -16.24
N GLY A 345 6.38 5.03 -14.92
CA GLY A 345 7.52 5.08 -13.99
C GLY A 345 8.29 6.41 -13.97
N LEU A 346 7.79 7.45 -14.66
CA LEU A 346 8.53 8.70 -14.87
C LEU A 346 7.79 9.93 -14.36
N THR A 347 6.51 10.07 -14.71
CA THR A 347 5.79 11.33 -14.48
C THR A 347 4.83 11.21 -13.29
N PRO A 348 5.03 11.96 -12.19
CA PRO A 348 4.07 12.00 -11.10
C PRO A 348 2.79 12.69 -11.55
N LYS A 349 1.66 12.01 -11.39
CA LYS A 349 0.34 12.53 -11.76
C LYS A 349 -0.72 12.06 -10.77
N VAL A 350 -1.59 13.00 -10.36
CA VAL A 350 -2.85 12.67 -9.68
C VAL A 350 -3.82 12.12 -10.72
N CYS A 351 -4.20 10.87 -10.55
CA CYS A 351 -4.99 10.13 -11.53
C CYS A 351 -6.38 9.77 -10.98
N SER A 352 -7.37 9.69 -11.86
CA SER A 352 -8.66 9.08 -11.52
C SER A 352 -8.54 7.55 -11.40
N LEU A 353 -9.54 6.92 -10.80
CA LEU A 353 -9.64 5.45 -10.74
C LEU A 353 -9.60 4.84 -12.15
N LYS A 354 -10.32 5.44 -13.10
CA LYS A 354 -10.34 5.02 -14.51
C LYS A 354 -8.96 5.13 -15.15
N GLU A 355 -8.24 6.23 -14.92
CA GLU A 355 -6.90 6.42 -15.47
C GLU A 355 -5.91 5.38 -14.93
N VAL A 356 -5.99 5.03 -13.64
CA VAL A 356 -5.15 3.97 -13.06
C VAL A 356 -5.48 2.60 -13.63
N LEU A 357 -6.77 2.25 -13.75
CA LEU A 357 -7.19 0.99 -14.38
C LEU A 357 -6.77 0.92 -15.85
N LYS A 358 -6.86 2.02 -16.60
CA LYS A 358 -6.37 2.10 -17.98
C LYS A 358 -4.85 1.89 -18.05
N ALA A 359 -4.07 2.55 -17.21
CA ALA A 359 -2.62 2.37 -17.15
C ALA A 359 -2.23 0.90 -16.86
N PHE A 360 -2.95 0.24 -15.95
CA PHE A 360 -2.79 -1.20 -15.71
C PHE A 360 -3.13 -2.04 -16.96
N LEU A 361 -4.27 -1.79 -17.60
CA LEU A 361 -4.70 -2.55 -18.79
C LEU A 361 -3.76 -2.38 -19.98
N ASP A 362 -3.26 -1.16 -20.21
CA ASP A 362 -2.29 -0.86 -21.26
C ASP A 362 -0.98 -1.62 -21.02
N HIS A 363 -0.50 -1.64 -19.78
CA HIS A 363 0.65 -2.47 -19.37
C HIS A 363 0.40 -3.96 -19.59
N ARG A 364 -0.78 -4.48 -19.22
CA ARG A 364 -1.15 -5.89 -19.46
C ARG A 364 -1.17 -6.25 -20.93
N ARG A 365 -1.61 -5.32 -21.79
CA ARG A 365 -1.56 -5.50 -23.25
C ARG A 365 -0.13 -5.59 -23.74
N GLU A 366 0.77 -4.72 -23.28
CA GLU A 366 2.19 -4.76 -23.64
C GLU A 366 2.82 -6.10 -23.21
N VAL A 367 2.63 -6.48 -21.95
CA VAL A 367 3.12 -7.76 -21.40
C VAL A 367 2.63 -8.95 -22.24
N LEU A 368 1.35 -8.97 -22.62
CA LEU A 368 0.78 -10.03 -23.44
C LEU A 368 1.45 -10.11 -24.83
N LEU A 369 1.63 -8.97 -25.50
CA LEU A 369 2.28 -8.91 -26.81
C LEU A 369 3.74 -9.38 -26.73
N ARG A 370 4.50 -8.91 -25.74
CA ARG A 370 5.90 -9.31 -25.55
C ARG A 370 6.06 -10.80 -25.27
N ARG A 371 5.24 -11.35 -24.36
CA ARG A 371 5.23 -12.80 -24.06
C ARG A 371 4.85 -13.63 -25.28
N SER A 372 3.91 -13.14 -26.09
CA SER A 372 3.49 -13.82 -27.32
C SER A 372 4.61 -13.83 -28.36
N GLN A 373 5.27 -12.68 -28.57
CA GLN A 373 6.40 -12.58 -29.48
C GLN A 373 7.56 -13.48 -29.04
N HIS A 374 7.91 -13.47 -27.75
CA HIS A 374 8.95 -14.36 -27.21
C HIS A 374 8.68 -15.85 -27.46
N ARG A 375 7.41 -16.26 -27.43
CA ARG A 375 7.02 -17.64 -27.75
C ARG A 375 7.14 -17.93 -29.25
N ILE A 376 6.75 -16.97 -30.10
CA ILE A 376 6.93 -17.06 -31.56
C ILE A 376 8.42 -17.19 -31.90
N ASP A 377 9.27 -16.30 -31.38
CA ASP A 377 10.71 -16.31 -31.64
C ASP A 377 11.37 -17.64 -31.21
N LYS A 378 10.93 -18.21 -30.08
CA LYS A 378 11.38 -19.55 -29.64
C LYS A 378 10.93 -20.68 -30.56
N ILE A 379 9.74 -20.58 -31.13
CA ILE A 379 9.22 -21.56 -32.09
C ILE A 379 9.99 -21.43 -33.40
N ASP A 380 10.19 -20.21 -33.90
CA ASP A 380 10.93 -19.94 -35.13
C ASP A 380 12.37 -20.43 -35.02
N HIS A 381 13.08 -20.10 -33.93
CA HIS A 381 14.42 -20.60 -33.68
C HIS A 381 14.48 -22.14 -33.64
N ARG A 382 13.46 -22.78 -33.07
CA ARG A 382 13.38 -24.25 -33.04
C ARG A 382 13.12 -24.85 -34.42
N LEU A 383 12.34 -24.17 -35.28
CA LEU A 383 12.11 -24.57 -36.66
C LEU A 383 13.35 -24.39 -37.53
N GLU A 384 14.16 -23.36 -37.29
CA GLU A 384 15.42 -23.14 -38.00
C GLU A 384 16.51 -24.18 -37.65
N VAL A 385 16.45 -24.73 -36.44
CA VAL A 385 17.42 -25.73 -35.94
C VAL A 385 17.03 -27.17 -36.34
N LEU A 386 15.75 -27.44 -36.62
CA LEU A 386 15.23 -28.74 -37.07
C LEU A 386 15.34 -28.90 -38.58
#